data_AF-A0A2A9EW82-F1
#
_entry.id   AF-A0A2A9EW82-F1
#
_cell.length_a   1.000
_cell.length_b   1.000
_cell.length_c   1.000
_cell.angle_alpha   90.00
_cell.angle_beta   90.00
_cell.angle_gamma   90.00
#
_symmetry.space_group_name_H-M   'P 1'
#
loop_
_entity.id
_entity.type
_entity.pdbx_description
1 polymer ?
#
loop_
_entity_poly.entity_id
_entity_poly.type
_entity_poly.pdbx_seq_one_letter_code
_entity_poly.pdbx_strand_id
1 'polypeptide(L)'
;MTVITYAFCAVIVALALTTAIQIEVARATAKRRINGVQAVVDTPGPYRAEHRAHLARTAKEHEREVAHLWGEFDETLVTSPDGRLLNTQDADYHFRSEALAPELLHSRILLTRPAVLTVLGVLGTFTGLAVGLSAIDLNGDTDHLTEGVGTLINGARFAFITSVVGVVGSVVVQALEKGRSRGISRDIRRLQATIDERFEKQTAEASLVSIMHSSSASQEHLSSLGEQIGASLQAAVAPAMERLTEHAARQSEQVFEQLVGKFAAHFEALGTTLADRLDSSTRALTQTIDYLGEKLAQQADEHHERMVQIRELTSQQVQLLSQHLPAVVDRLETATGRLDEVGQQLVPAAEHLRATSESFASTSTTFGDLLDRSTETLDSVTAQQAQATTSLEGLTERLGVLTVSTVSAAAKIDGAAGLLEDGLDGLDQQQRSLLAAMREQQDSYLTGLREHQEESLTALTREIDGFRTSLSSWFTEYSEAVERHTTSRMSTWNESTSAFTSTMLDAAKALSATVEEIDTALEARRRDEVEAAA
;
A
#
# COMPACT_ATOMS: atom_id res chain seq x y z
N MET A 1 36.17 40.93 -31.07
CA MET A 1 35.89 39.54 -30.65
C MET A 1 35.96 39.32 -29.15
N THR A 2 37.02 39.73 -28.44
CA THR A 2 37.18 39.51 -26.99
C THR A 2 36.00 39.98 -26.13
N VAL A 3 35.39 41.14 -26.43
CA VAL A 3 34.21 41.63 -25.70
C VAL A 3 33.01 40.68 -25.84
N ILE A 4 32.80 40.12 -27.02
CA ILE A 4 31.72 39.16 -27.30
C ILE A 4 31.99 37.84 -26.56
N THR A 5 33.26 37.41 -26.50
CA THR A 5 33.70 36.27 -25.68
C THR A 5 33.32 36.43 -24.22
N TYR A 6 33.68 37.56 -23.62
CA TYR A 6 33.39 37.81 -22.22
C TYR A 6 31.89 37.95 -21.96
N ALA A 7 31.13 38.58 -22.87
CA ALA A 7 29.68 38.67 -22.75
C ALA A 7 29.02 37.29 -22.79
N PHE A 8 29.41 36.41 -23.71
CA PHE A 8 28.84 35.07 -23.83
C PHE A 8 29.17 34.19 -22.62
N CYS A 9 30.43 34.22 -22.16
CA CYS A 9 30.84 33.54 -20.93
C CYS A 9 30.11 34.09 -19.70
N ALA A 10 29.90 35.40 -19.62
CA ALA A 10 29.16 36.02 -18.53
C ALA A 10 27.70 35.56 -18.49
N VAL A 11 27.04 35.38 -19.64
CA VAL A 11 25.68 34.84 -19.71
C VAL A 11 25.63 33.39 -19.21
N ILE A 12 26.56 32.54 -19.65
CA ILE A 12 26.64 31.14 -19.18
C ILE A 12 26.86 31.08 -17.67
N VAL A 13 27.81 31.88 -17.15
CA VAL A 13 28.12 31.93 -15.72
C VAL A 13 26.95 32.49 -14.91
N ALA A 14 26.28 33.55 -15.39
CA ALA A 14 25.10 34.09 -14.73
C ALA A 14 23.95 33.06 -14.68
N LEU A 15 23.73 32.30 -15.75
CA LEU A 15 22.74 31.23 -15.77
C LEU A 15 23.11 30.09 -14.80
N ALA A 16 24.40 29.73 -14.73
CA ALA A 16 24.90 28.75 -13.78
C ALA A 16 24.68 29.20 -12.32
N LEU A 17 25.04 30.45 -12.01
CA LEU A 17 24.92 31.03 -10.67
C LEU A 17 23.45 31.18 -10.25
N THR A 18 22.59 31.69 -11.12
CA THR A 18 21.14 31.80 -10.82
C THR A 18 20.52 30.43 -10.57
N THR A 19 20.96 29.39 -11.30
CA THR A 19 20.52 28.02 -11.07
C THR A 19 21.02 27.49 -9.72
N ALA A 20 22.30 27.70 -9.40
CA ALA A 20 22.85 27.32 -8.11
C ALA A 20 22.14 28.01 -6.93
N ILE A 21 21.84 29.31 -7.06
CA ILE A 21 21.09 30.07 -6.05
C ILE A 21 19.68 29.47 -5.87
N GLN A 22 18.98 29.16 -6.96
CA GLN A 22 17.65 28.57 -6.86
C GLN A 22 17.66 27.17 -6.23
N ILE A 23 18.69 26.36 -6.50
CA ILE A 23 18.89 25.07 -5.81
C ILE A 23 19.08 25.28 -4.30
N GLU A 24 19.87 26.28 -3.88
CA GLU A 24 20.06 26.57 -2.46
C GLU A 24 18.79 27.10 -1.78
N VAL A 25 18.02 27.97 -2.46
CA VAL A 25 16.74 28.48 -1.93
C VAL A 25 15.72 27.34 -1.80
N ALA A 26 15.62 26.46 -2.81
CA ALA A 26 14.75 25.29 -2.76
C ALA A 26 15.17 24.34 -1.62
N ARG A 27 16.47 24.09 -1.47
CA ARG A 27 17.01 23.31 -0.33
C ARG A 27 16.69 23.95 1.02
N ALA A 28 16.86 25.25 1.17
CA ALA A 28 16.59 25.96 2.42
C ALA A 28 15.11 25.90 2.79
N THR A 29 14.22 25.97 1.80
CA THR A 29 12.77 25.83 2.00
C THR A 29 12.40 24.40 2.38
N ALA A 30 12.91 23.40 1.67
CA ALA A 30 12.74 21.99 2.05
C ALA A 30 13.23 21.71 3.47
N LYS A 31 14.40 22.23 3.86
CA LYS A 31 14.91 22.11 5.23
C LYS A 31 14.03 22.77 6.28
N ARG A 32 13.47 23.94 5.98
CA ARG A 32 12.52 24.61 6.90
C ARG A 32 11.28 23.76 7.12
N ARG A 33 10.72 23.17 6.07
CA ARG A 33 9.57 22.25 6.16
C ARG A 33 9.91 20.99 6.95
N ILE A 34 11.03 20.33 6.64
CA ILE A 34 11.51 19.13 7.37
C ILE A 34 11.71 19.44 8.86
N ASN A 35 12.43 20.53 9.17
CA ASN A 35 12.65 20.94 10.55
C ASN A 35 11.34 21.31 11.26
N GLY A 36 10.38 21.89 10.54
CA GLY A 36 9.06 22.18 11.08
C GLY A 36 8.30 20.92 11.48
N VAL A 37 8.25 19.91 10.61
CA VAL A 37 7.65 18.62 10.97
C VAL A 37 8.43 17.96 12.11
N GLN A 38 9.76 18.00 12.08
CA GLN A 38 10.60 17.46 13.15
C GLN A 38 10.33 18.13 14.50
N ALA A 39 10.12 19.45 14.51
CA ALA A 39 9.78 20.21 15.72
C ALA A 39 8.42 19.80 16.30
N VAL A 40 7.47 19.39 15.46
CA VAL A 40 6.19 18.85 15.95
C VAL A 40 6.43 17.56 16.71
N VAL A 41 7.35 16.71 16.26
CA VAL A 41 7.64 15.42 16.89
C VAL A 41 8.86 15.43 17.84
N ASP A 42 9.28 16.59 18.35
CA ASP A 42 10.54 16.70 19.09
C ASP A 42 10.50 16.04 20.49
N THR A 43 9.34 16.01 21.16
CA THR A 43 9.23 15.56 22.57
C THR A 43 9.44 14.05 22.79
N PRO A 44 10.42 13.63 23.62
CA PRO A 44 10.76 12.23 23.82
C PRO A 44 9.64 11.44 24.51
N GLY A 45 9.32 10.27 23.95
CA GLY A 45 8.32 9.33 24.49
C GLY A 45 7.19 9.02 23.49
N PRO A 46 6.35 8.00 23.80
CA PRO A 46 5.18 7.68 22.99
C PRO A 46 4.14 8.79 23.14
N TYR A 47 3.61 9.27 22.00
CA TYR A 47 2.57 10.29 22.02
C TYR A 47 1.26 9.73 22.60
N ARG A 48 0.56 10.58 23.33
CA ARG A 48 -0.76 10.30 23.94
C ARG A 48 -1.81 11.27 23.41
N ALA A 49 -3.09 10.92 23.53
CA ALA A 49 -4.20 11.73 23.04
C ALA A 49 -4.17 13.19 23.52
N GLU A 50 -3.70 13.43 24.75
CA GLU A 50 -3.55 14.77 25.34
C GLU A 50 -2.55 15.66 24.57
N HIS A 51 -1.54 15.04 23.94
CA HIS A 51 -0.53 15.76 23.16
C HIS A 51 -1.07 16.21 21.80
N ARG A 52 -2.17 15.63 21.29
CA ARG A 52 -2.71 15.89 19.94
C ARG A 52 -2.96 17.38 19.67
N ALA A 53 -3.56 18.08 20.64
CA ALA A 53 -3.82 19.51 20.54
C ALA A 53 -2.55 20.37 20.64
N HIS A 54 -1.48 19.88 21.27
CA HIS A 54 -0.18 20.55 21.28
C HIS A 54 0.52 20.35 19.93
N LEU A 55 0.58 19.12 19.42
CA LEU A 55 1.17 18.79 18.12
C LEU A 55 0.55 19.62 16.98
N ALA A 56 -0.78 19.69 16.93
CA ALA A 56 -1.49 20.49 15.93
C ALA A 56 -1.25 22.00 16.06
N ARG A 57 -0.99 22.51 17.28
CA ARG A 57 -0.62 23.92 17.50
C ARG A 57 0.80 24.19 17.04
N THR A 58 1.75 23.36 17.43
CA THR A 58 3.16 23.45 17.01
C THR A 58 3.28 23.37 15.47
N ALA A 59 2.47 22.54 14.82
CA ALA A 59 2.45 22.48 13.34
C ALA A 59 1.98 23.79 12.70
N LYS A 60 1.00 24.47 13.30
CA LYS A 60 0.46 25.77 12.82
C LYS A 60 1.41 26.95 13.05
N GLU A 61 2.39 26.81 13.92
CA GLU A 61 3.43 27.83 14.15
C GLU A 61 4.53 27.82 13.06
N HIS A 62 4.56 26.78 12.22
CA HIS A 62 5.50 26.60 11.12
C HIS A 62 4.89 26.97 9.76
N GLU A 63 5.49 26.53 8.65
CA GLU A 63 4.97 26.81 7.30
C GLU A 63 3.56 26.24 7.12
N ARG A 64 2.74 26.90 6.29
CA ARG A 64 1.34 26.50 6.03
C ARG A 64 1.27 25.06 5.51
N GLU A 65 2.24 24.66 4.71
CA GLU A 65 2.39 23.31 4.17
C GLU A 65 2.64 22.29 5.27
N VAL A 66 3.45 22.63 6.29
CA VAL A 66 3.68 21.76 7.46
C VAL A 66 2.39 21.57 8.24
N ALA A 67 1.65 22.65 8.49
CA ALA A 67 0.35 22.58 9.17
C ALA A 67 -0.66 21.72 8.42
N HIS A 68 -0.67 21.79 7.08
CA HIS A 68 -1.54 20.99 6.24
C HIS A 68 -1.17 19.50 6.27
N LEU A 69 0.10 19.17 6.00
CA LEU A 69 0.58 17.78 5.99
C LEU A 69 0.43 17.12 7.36
N TRP A 70 0.69 17.87 8.43
CA TRP A 70 0.46 17.39 9.79
C TRP A 70 -1.04 17.19 10.08
N GLY A 71 -1.91 18.06 9.59
CA GLY A 71 -3.36 17.91 9.75
C GLY A 71 -3.89 16.63 9.11
N GLU A 72 -3.49 16.33 7.88
CA GLU A 72 -3.86 15.07 7.21
C GLU A 72 -3.33 13.84 7.94
N PHE A 73 -2.08 13.89 8.42
CA PHE A 73 -1.50 12.81 9.23
C PHE A 73 -2.25 12.65 10.56
N ASP A 74 -2.57 13.74 11.25
CA ASP A 74 -3.31 13.73 12.52
C ASP A 74 -4.68 13.06 12.38
N GLU A 75 -5.41 13.29 11.28
CA GLU A 75 -6.69 12.64 10.99
C GLU A 75 -6.61 11.11 10.95
N THR A 76 -5.44 10.56 10.59
CA THR A 76 -5.21 9.10 10.58
C THR A 76 -4.82 8.52 11.94
N LEU A 77 -4.52 9.35 12.95
CA LEU A 77 -4.11 8.87 14.25
C LEU A 77 -5.30 8.34 15.07
N VAL A 78 -5.15 7.10 15.55
CA VAL A 78 -6.14 6.41 16.40
C VAL A 78 -5.66 6.39 17.84
N THR A 79 -6.60 6.44 18.79
CA THR A 79 -6.27 6.38 20.22
C THR A 79 -6.47 4.97 20.74
N SER A 80 -5.41 4.39 21.31
CA SER A 80 -5.44 3.12 22.04
C SER A 80 -6.24 3.26 23.35
N PRO A 81 -6.82 2.18 23.91
CA PRO A 81 -7.40 2.17 25.25
C PRO A 81 -6.47 2.72 26.35
N ASP A 82 -5.15 2.57 26.17
CA ASP A 82 -4.12 3.10 27.09
C ASP A 82 -3.83 4.61 26.88
N GLY A 83 -4.59 5.28 26.01
CA GLY A 83 -4.45 6.70 25.69
C GLY A 83 -3.28 7.04 24.78
N ARG A 84 -2.57 6.05 24.23
CA ARG A 84 -1.48 6.24 23.24
C ARG A 84 -2.04 6.56 21.85
N LEU A 85 -1.36 7.43 21.12
CA LEU A 85 -1.65 7.70 19.71
C LEU A 85 -0.91 6.66 18.85
N LEU A 86 -1.69 5.94 18.05
CA LEU A 86 -1.22 4.90 17.14
C LEU A 86 -1.42 5.38 15.71
N ASN A 87 -0.50 4.96 14.85
CA ASN A 87 -0.53 5.28 13.44
C ASN A 87 -1.23 4.16 12.63
N THR A 88 -2.07 4.52 11.67
CA THR A 88 -2.70 3.54 10.77
C THR A 88 -2.10 3.52 9.36
N GLN A 89 -1.36 4.57 8.97
CA GLN A 89 -0.73 4.69 7.66
C GLN A 89 0.73 5.13 7.81
N ASP A 90 1.65 4.57 7.04
CA ASP A 90 3.07 4.91 7.18
C ASP A 90 3.32 6.41 6.96
N ALA A 91 4.26 6.99 7.72
CA ALA A 91 4.61 8.41 7.62
C ALA A 91 5.07 8.79 6.20
N ASP A 92 5.53 7.81 5.43
CA ASP A 92 5.93 8.00 4.03
C ASP A 92 4.77 8.44 3.13
N TYR A 93 3.51 8.15 3.46
CA TYR A 93 2.34 8.48 2.65
C TYR A 93 2.04 9.98 2.71
N HIS A 94 2.15 10.57 3.90
CA HIS A 94 1.89 12.00 4.12
C HIS A 94 3.15 12.84 3.90
N PHE A 95 4.30 12.42 4.44
CA PHE A 95 5.55 13.16 4.40
C PHE A 95 6.43 12.78 3.21
N ARG A 96 5.83 12.74 2.01
CA ARG A 96 6.50 12.39 0.75
C ARG A 96 7.54 13.43 0.33
N SER A 97 8.48 12.99 -0.50
CA SER A 97 9.48 13.86 -1.12
C SER A 97 8.84 14.95 -2.00
N GLU A 98 7.74 14.59 -2.66
CA GLU A 98 6.86 15.43 -3.48
C GLU A 98 6.20 16.54 -2.66
N ALA A 99 5.84 16.25 -1.40
CA ALA A 99 5.13 17.18 -0.53
C ALA A 99 6.10 18.12 0.20
N LEU A 100 7.24 17.60 0.67
CA LEU A 100 8.19 18.35 1.48
C LEU A 100 9.22 19.14 0.65
N ALA A 101 9.54 18.70 -0.56
CA ALA A 101 10.57 19.34 -1.40
C ALA A 101 10.23 19.40 -2.90
N PRO A 102 9.01 19.81 -3.32
CA PRO A 102 8.61 19.84 -4.72
C PRO A 102 9.51 20.73 -5.59
N GLU A 103 9.99 21.84 -5.04
CA GLU A 103 10.78 22.83 -5.79
C GLU A 103 12.17 22.30 -6.15
N LEU A 104 12.72 21.38 -5.36
CA LEU A 104 14.05 20.80 -5.57
C LEU A 104 13.97 19.46 -6.33
N LEU A 105 12.98 18.62 -6.01
CA LEU A 105 12.92 17.24 -6.49
C LEU A 105 12.04 17.07 -7.74
N HIS A 106 11.07 17.96 -7.96
CA HIS A 106 10.07 17.82 -9.04
C HIS A 106 10.02 19.01 -10.00
N SER A 107 10.98 19.94 -9.88
CA SER A 107 11.04 21.11 -10.77
C SER A 107 11.60 20.77 -12.16
N ARG A 108 10.71 20.66 -13.14
CA ARG A 108 11.07 20.44 -14.57
C ARG A 108 12.10 21.45 -15.10
N ILE A 109 12.04 22.68 -14.61
CA ILE A 109 12.95 23.75 -15.03
C ILE A 109 14.35 23.52 -14.45
N LEU A 110 14.49 23.06 -13.20
CA LEU A 110 15.82 22.79 -12.62
C LEU A 110 16.49 21.57 -13.28
N LEU A 111 15.71 20.56 -13.68
CA LEU A 111 16.22 19.36 -14.36
C LEU A 111 16.79 19.64 -15.76
N THR A 112 16.31 20.67 -16.45
CA THR A 112 16.67 20.96 -17.85
C THR A 112 17.83 21.95 -18.00
N ARG A 113 18.12 22.76 -16.97
CA ARG A 113 19.13 23.82 -17.07
C ARG A 113 20.57 23.36 -17.31
N PRO A 114 21.08 22.26 -16.70
CA PRO A 114 22.42 21.76 -17.03
C PRO A 114 22.57 21.45 -18.53
N ALA A 115 21.54 20.88 -19.16
CA ALA A 115 21.55 20.62 -20.59
C ALA A 115 21.59 21.93 -21.40
N VAL A 116 20.83 22.95 -20.99
CA VAL A 116 20.85 24.28 -21.62
C VAL A 116 22.24 24.92 -21.54
N LEU A 117 22.95 24.79 -20.41
CA LEU A 117 24.33 25.30 -20.28
C LEU A 117 25.29 24.62 -21.27
N THR A 118 25.18 23.31 -21.47
CA THR A 118 25.99 22.57 -22.45
C THR A 118 25.68 23.01 -23.87
N VAL A 119 24.39 23.15 -24.22
CA VAL A 119 23.95 23.60 -25.54
C VAL A 119 24.43 25.03 -25.82
N LEU A 120 24.36 25.94 -24.84
CA LEU A 120 24.92 27.28 -24.97
C LEU A 120 26.44 27.24 -25.19
N GLY A 121 27.17 26.38 -24.48
CA GLY A 121 28.60 26.19 -24.70
C GLY A 121 28.93 25.77 -26.13
N VAL A 122 28.19 24.79 -26.67
CA VAL A 122 28.32 24.30 -28.05
C VAL A 122 27.94 25.37 -29.08
N LEU A 123 26.88 26.15 -28.81
CA LEU A 123 26.47 27.28 -29.66
C LEU A 123 27.59 28.34 -29.77
N GLY A 124 28.30 28.59 -28.67
CA GLY A 124 29.48 29.45 -28.66
C GLY A 124 30.58 28.93 -29.59
N THR A 125 30.79 27.60 -29.62
CA THR A 125 31.75 26.95 -30.53
C THR A 125 31.40 27.19 -31.99
N PHE A 126 30.15 26.94 -32.37
CA PHE A 126 29.69 27.15 -33.75
C PHE A 126 29.78 28.61 -34.16
N THR A 127 29.36 29.52 -33.29
CA THR A 127 29.45 30.96 -33.54
C THR A 127 30.91 31.40 -33.70
N GLY A 128 31.82 30.82 -32.90
CA GLY A 128 33.23 31.15 -32.93
C GLY A 128 33.96 30.70 -34.17
N LEU A 129 33.67 29.49 -34.61
CA LEU A 129 34.19 28.98 -35.87
C LEU A 129 33.58 29.74 -37.05
N ALA A 130 32.27 30.01 -37.04
CA ALA A 130 31.63 30.78 -38.12
C ALA A 130 32.24 32.18 -38.29
N VAL A 131 32.45 32.91 -37.18
CA VAL A 131 33.11 34.23 -37.22
C VAL A 131 34.58 34.11 -37.60
N GLY A 132 35.30 33.11 -37.08
CA GLY A 132 36.71 32.89 -37.40
C GLY A 132 36.97 32.55 -38.87
N LEU A 133 36.10 31.77 -39.51
CA LEU A 133 36.19 31.42 -40.92
C LEU A 133 35.72 32.55 -41.84
N SER A 134 34.77 33.38 -41.41
CA SER A 134 34.23 34.48 -42.22
C SER A 134 35.25 35.58 -42.57
N ALA A 135 36.38 35.64 -41.85
CA ALA A 135 37.43 36.62 -42.05
C ALA A 135 38.56 36.14 -42.98
N ILE A 136 38.50 34.91 -43.49
CA ILE A 136 39.51 34.37 -44.39
C ILE A 136 39.11 34.71 -45.82
N ASP A 137 39.78 35.70 -46.41
CA ASP A 137 39.68 35.97 -47.85
C ASP A 137 40.78 35.21 -48.60
N LEU A 138 40.42 34.07 -49.19
CA LEU A 138 41.34 33.20 -49.93
C LEU A 138 41.78 33.80 -51.29
N ASN A 139 41.18 34.92 -51.70
CA ASN A 139 41.49 35.59 -52.98
C ASN A 139 42.27 36.90 -52.80
N GLY A 140 42.57 37.30 -51.55
CA GLY A 140 43.23 38.56 -51.21
C GLY A 140 44.77 38.49 -51.21
N ASP A 141 45.39 39.66 -51.10
CA ASP A 141 46.84 39.82 -50.99
C ASP A 141 47.41 39.14 -49.73
N THR A 142 48.72 38.84 -49.73
CA THR A 142 49.39 38.08 -48.63
C THR A 142 49.19 38.67 -47.23
N ASP A 143 48.98 39.99 -47.15
CA ASP A 143 48.68 40.71 -45.90
C ASP A 143 47.27 40.41 -45.37
N HIS A 144 46.27 40.26 -46.26
CA HIS A 144 44.90 39.93 -45.89
C HIS A 144 44.75 38.48 -45.40
N LEU A 145 45.55 37.56 -45.94
CA LEU A 145 45.61 36.17 -45.43
C LEU A 145 46.20 36.11 -44.02
N THR A 146 47.22 36.91 -43.73
CA THR A 146 47.86 36.95 -42.40
C THR A 146 46.89 37.51 -41.35
N GLU A 147 46.11 38.54 -41.69
CA GLU A 147 45.06 39.09 -40.83
C GLU A 147 43.87 38.13 -40.65
N GLY A 148 43.48 37.43 -41.72
CA GLY A 148 42.44 36.38 -41.68
C GLY A 148 42.80 35.21 -40.78
N VAL A 149 44.07 34.75 -40.82
CA VAL A 149 44.58 33.70 -39.91
C VAL A 149 44.58 34.18 -38.46
N GLY A 150 44.94 35.44 -38.19
CA GLY A 150 44.85 36.02 -36.85
C GLY A 150 43.41 36.05 -36.31
N THR A 151 42.43 36.33 -37.18
CA THR A 151 41.00 36.32 -36.82
C THR A 151 40.48 34.89 -36.62
N LEU A 152 40.92 33.93 -37.43
CA LEU A 152 40.60 32.51 -37.26
C LEU A 152 41.08 31.98 -35.91
N ILE A 153 42.34 32.25 -35.55
CA ILE A 153 42.92 31.81 -34.27
C ILE A 153 42.14 32.41 -33.09
N ASN A 154 41.72 33.67 -33.18
CA ASN A 154 40.91 34.31 -32.16
C ASN A 154 39.48 33.76 -32.09
N GLY A 155 38.86 33.42 -33.23
CA GLY A 155 37.55 32.76 -33.30
C GLY A 155 37.59 31.35 -32.71
N ALA A 156 38.62 30.57 -33.02
CA ALA A 156 38.87 29.26 -32.45
C ALA A 156 39.11 29.31 -30.93
N ARG A 157 39.86 30.31 -30.45
CA ARG A 157 40.04 30.55 -29.01
C ARG A 157 38.72 30.89 -28.31
N PHE A 158 37.87 31.72 -28.91
CA PHE A 158 36.53 32.01 -28.39
C PHE A 158 35.69 30.73 -28.31
N ALA A 159 35.62 29.96 -29.39
CA ALA A 159 34.89 28.70 -29.47
C ALA A 159 35.30 27.71 -28.36
N PHE A 160 36.61 27.58 -28.13
CA PHE A 160 37.13 26.69 -27.09
C PHE A 160 36.74 27.15 -25.68
N ILE A 161 36.95 28.44 -25.35
CA ILE A 161 36.66 28.96 -24.00
C ILE A 161 35.17 28.88 -23.67
N THR A 162 34.28 29.22 -24.61
CA THR A 162 32.83 29.17 -24.37
C THR A 162 32.34 27.74 -24.14
N SER A 163 32.91 26.77 -24.86
CA SER A 163 32.60 25.35 -24.69
C SER A 163 33.03 24.84 -23.31
N VAL A 164 34.26 25.14 -22.90
CA VAL A 164 34.79 24.73 -21.60
C VAL A 164 33.94 25.30 -20.46
N VAL A 165 33.58 26.59 -20.52
CA VAL A 165 32.72 27.23 -19.50
C VAL A 165 31.32 26.61 -19.46
N GLY A 166 30.73 26.30 -20.63
CA GLY A 166 29.41 25.65 -20.71
C GLY A 166 29.41 24.24 -20.12
N VAL A 167 30.39 23.40 -20.48
CA VAL A 167 30.51 22.02 -19.99
C VAL A 167 30.84 22.00 -18.50
N VAL A 168 31.84 22.76 -18.05
CA VAL A 168 32.21 22.81 -16.63
C VAL A 168 31.05 23.35 -15.80
N GLY A 169 30.39 24.42 -16.26
CA GLY A 169 29.21 24.98 -15.59
C GLY A 169 28.08 23.97 -15.47
N SER A 170 27.79 23.22 -16.53
CA SER A 170 26.78 22.15 -16.54
C SER A 170 27.08 21.06 -15.52
N VAL A 171 28.32 20.56 -15.51
CA VAL A 171 28.76 19.52 -14.57
C VAL A 171 28.67 20.00 -13.12
N VAL A 172 29.10 21.23 -12.83
CA VAL A 172 29.04 21.80 -11.48
C VAL A 172 27.59 21.94 -11.00
N VAL A 173 26.70 22.49 -11.83
CA VAL A 173 25.28 22.64 -11.49
C VAL A 173 24.63 21.27 -11.29
N GLN A 174 24.92 20.30 -12.15
CA GLN A 174 24.37 18.94 -12.03
C GLN A 174 24.87 18.21 -10.78
N ALA A 175 26.14 18.37 -10.43
CA ALA A 175 26.72 17.80 -9.21
C ALA A 175 26.10 18.43 -7.95
N LEU A 176 25.90 19.75 -7.96
CA LEU A 176 25.24 20.48 -6.87
C LEU A 176 23.78 20.02 -6.72
N GLU A 177 23.00 20.00 -7.80
CA GLU A 177 21.60 19.56 -7.81
C GLU A 177 21.46 18.15 -7.22
N LYS A 178 22.16 17.15 -7.80
CA LYS A 178 22.11 15.76 -7.31
C LYS A 178 22.59 15.63 -5.87
N GLY A 179 23.65 16.37 -5.49
CA GLY A 179 24.18 16.35 -4.14
C GLY A 179 23.16 16.86 -3.11
N ARG A 180 22.47 17.96 -3.42
CA ARG A 180 21.48 18.56 -2.51
C ARG A 180 20.16 17.79 -2.50
N SER A 181 19.71 17.32 -3.65
CA SER A 181 18.55 16.42 -3.80
C SER A 181 18.71 15.17 -2.95
N ARG A 182 19.83 14.42 -3.11
CA ARG A 182 20.12 13.23 -2.30
C ARG A 182 20.20 13.51 -0.80
N GLY A 183 20.72 14.68 -0.42
CA GLY A 183 20.78 15.11 0.98
C GLY A 183 19.39 15.27 1.57
N ILE A 184 18.52 16.03 0.90
CA ILE A 184 17.13 16.26 1.32
C ILE A 184 16.34 14.96 1.36
N SER A 185 16.44 14.10 0.34
CA SER A 185 15.74 12.81 0.37
C SER A 185 16.19 11.92 1.54
N ARG A 186 17.46 12.02 1.96
CA ARG A 186 17.95 11.29 3.15
C ARG A 186 17.38 11.87 4.44
N ASP A 187 17.29 13.20 4.54
CA ASP A 187 16.72 13.88 5.69
C ASP A 187 15.21 13.58 5.81
N ILE A 188 14.47 13.55 4.70
CA ILE A 188 13.06 13.14 4.66
C ILE A 188 12.87 11.70 5.14
N ARG A 189 13.67 10.75 4.63
CA ARG A 189 13.58 9.35 5.09
C ARG A 189 13.89 9.18 6.58
N ARG A 190 14.84 9.95 7.12
CA ARG A 190 15.13 9.95 8.56
C ARG A 190 13.97 10.50 9.37
N LEU A 191 13.34 11.57 8.89
CA LEU A 191 12.15 12.14 9.50
C LEU A 191 11.00 11.11 9.51
N GLN A 192 10.71 10.48 8.37
CA GLN A 192 9.68 9.44 8.25
C GLN A 192 9.92 8.31 9.26
N ALA A 193 11.14 7.75 9.29
CA ALA A 193 11.50 6.71 10.27
C ALA A 193 11.34 7.17 11.72
N THR A 194 11.70 8.42 12.02
CA THR A 194 11.50 8.98 13.37
C THR A 194 10.02 9.07 13.74
N ILE A 195 9.15 9.44 12.79
CA ILE A 195 7.70 9.52 13.00
C ILE A 195 7.13 8.11 13.21
N ASP A 196 7.47 7.15 12.36
CA ASP A 196 7.00 5.77 12.47
C ASP A 196 7.47 5.09 13.77
N GLU A 197 8.66 5.44 14.28
CA GLU A 197 9.13 4.98 15.60
C GLU A 197 8.34 5.62 16.76
N ARG A 198 7.90 6.88 16.63
CA ARG A 198 7.18 7.62 17.70
C ARG A 198 5.70 7.26 17.77
N PHE A 199 5.09 6.93 16.63
CA PHE A 199 3.70 6.51 16.52
C PHE A 199 3.65 5.04 16.10
N GLU A 200 3.51 4.16 17.09
CA GLU A 200 3.44 2.72 16.87
C GLU A 200 2.31 2.37 15.87
N LYS A 201 2.65 1.57 14.86
CA LYS A 201 1.74 1.21 13.78
C LYS A 201 0.71 0.19 14.26
N GLN A 202 -0.56 0.56 14.21
CA GLN A 202 -1.67 -0.35 14.39
C GLN A 202 -2.10 -0.89 13.03
N THR A 203 -1.73 -2.13 12.74
CA THR A 203 -2.18 -2.79 11.51
C THR A 203 -3.59 -3.36 11.68
N ALA A 204 -4.28 -3.57 10.56
CA ALA A 204 -5.61 -4.18 10.56
C ALA A 204 -5.57 -5.60 11.17
N GLU A 205 -4.49 -6.33 10.93
CA GLU A 205 -4.24 -7.69 11.44
C GLU A 205 -4.06 -7.69 12.96
N ALA A 206 -3.30 -6.73 13.51
CA ALA A 206 -3.14 -6.59 14.96
C ALA A 206 -4.48 -6.27 15.65
N SER A 207 -5.33 -5.47 14.99
CA SER A 207 -6.69 -5.19 15.48
C SER A 207 -7.59 -6.42 15.42
N LEU A 208 -7.52 -7.23 14.36
CA LEU A 208 -8.26 -8.49 14.26
C LEU A 208 -7.86 -9.49 15.34
N VAL A 209 -6.56 -9.59 15.66
CA VAL A 209 -6.05 -10.43 16.76
C VAL A 209 -6.56 -9.92 18.12
N SER A 210 -6.59 -8.60 18.32
CA SER A 210 -7.14 -8.00 19.55
C SER A 210 -8.64 -8.27 19.69
N ILE A 211 -9.41 -8.18 18.59
CA ILE A 211 -10.84 -8.51 18.57
C ILE A 211 -11.04 -9.98 18.95
N MET A 212 -10.26 -10.89 18.38
CA MET A 212 -10.31 -12.32 18.72
C MET A 212 -10.04 -12.58 20.21
N HIS A 213 -8.99 -11.97 20.77
CA HIS A 213 -8.69 -12.10 22.21
C HIS A 213 -9.78 -11.50 23.11
N SER A 214 -10.34 -10.34 22.74
CA SER A 214 -11.43 -9.71 23.49
C SER A 214 -12.74 -10.51 23.44
N SER A 215 -12.97 -11.26 22.35
CA SER A 215 -14.09 -12.19 22.22
C SER A 215 -13.95 -13.37 23.20
N SER A 216 -12.75 -13.97 23.29
CA SER A 216 -12.47 -15.03 24.28
C SER A 216 -12.62 -14.53 25.72
N ALA A 217 -12.12 -13.33 26.03
CA ALA A 217 -12.29 -12.74 27.37
C ALA A 217 -13.77 -12.44 27.70
N SER A 218 -14.57 -12.03 26.70
CA SER A 218 -16.01 -11.83 26.88
C SER A 218 -16.74 -13.13 27.22
N GLN A 219 -16.29 -14.27 26.68
CA GLN A 219 -16.83 -15.59 27.00
C GLN A 219 -16.58 -15.98 28.47
N GLU A 220 -15.41 -15.63 29.01
CA GLU A 220 -15.06 -15.87 30.42
C GLU A 220 -15.85 -14.97 31.38
N HIS A 221 -16.02 -13.68 31.04
CA HIS A 221 -16.87 -12.75 31.79
C HIS A 221 -18.34 -13.18 31.84
N LEU A 222 -18.88 -13.75 30.76
CA LEU A 222 -20.24 -14.30 30.73
C LEU A 222 -20.39 -15.52 31.65
N SER A 223 -19.36 -16.36 31.76
CA SER A 223 -19.34 -17.49 32.70
C SER A 223 -19.34 -17.02 34.16
N SER A 224 -18.51 -16.02 34.49
CA SER A 224 -18.48 -15.37 35.81
C SER A 224 -19.82 -14.72 36.18
N LEU A 225 -20.51 -14.13 35.22
CA LEU A 225 -21.85 -13.55 35.43
C LEU A 225 -22.87 -14.62 35.87
N GLY A 226 -22.79 -15.83 35.31
CA GLY A 226 -23.64 -16.95 35.71
C GLY A 226 -23.43 -17.38 37.16
N GLU A 227 -22.18 -17.35 37.64
CA GLU A 227 -21.81 -17.71 39.01
C GLU A 227 -22.27 -16.64 40.02
N GLN A 228 -22.15 -15.35 39.68
CA GLN A 228 -22.66 -14.24 40.51
C GLN A 228 -24.19 -14.25 40.62
N ILE A 229 -24.90 -14.57 39.54
CA ILE A 229 -26.36 -14.72 39.56
C ILE A 229 -26.76 -15.88 40.49
N GLY A 230 -26.06 -17.01 40.44
CA GLY A 230 -26.28 -18.14 41.34
C GLY A 230 -26.08 -17.78 42.82
N ALA A 231 -25.00 -17.07 43.13
CA ALA A 231 -24.71 -16.61 44.49
C ALA A 231 -25.77 -15.61 45.01
N SER A 232 -26.24 -14.69 44.16
CA SER A 232 -27.28 -13.72 44.51
C SER A 232 -28.63 -14.41 44.79
N LEU A 233 -28.97 -15.44 43.99
CA LEU A 233 -30.16 -16.26 44.20
C LEU A 233 -30.11 -17.00 45.55
N GLN A 234 -28.95 -17.57 45.89
CA GLN A 234 -28.73 -18.28 47.15
C GLN A 234 -28.83 -17.35 48.37
N ALA A 235 -28.32 -16.13 48.26
CA ALA A 235 -28.42 -15.10 49.28
C ALA A 235 -29.85 -14.58 49.49
N ALA A 236 -30.71 -14.61 48.46
CA ALA A 236 -32.11 -14.20 48.55
C ALA A 236 -33.02 -15.28 49.17
N VAL A 237 -32.71 -16.56 48.94
CA VAL A 237 -33.54 -17.70 49.36
C VAL A 237 -33.29 -18.12 50.82
N ALA A 238 -32.04 -18.08 51.30
CA ALA A 238 -31.71 -18.51 52.66
C ALA A 238 -32.45 -17.71 53.77
N PRO A 239 -32.54 -16.36 53.72
CA PRO A 239 -33.26 -15.57 54.73
C PRO A 239 -34.78 -15.74 54.69
N ALA A 240 -35.34 -16.22 53.58
CA ALA A 240 -36.77 -16.51 53.45
C ALA A 240 -37.13 -17.83 54.16
N MET A 241 -36.24 -18.83 54.11
CA MET A 241 -36.38 -20.09 54.83
C MET A 241 -36.22 -19.94 56.35
N GLU A 242 -35.31 -19.07 56.78
CA GLU A 242 -35.11 -18.77 58.20
C GLU A 242 -36.34 -18.09 58.83
N ARG A 243 -36.96 -17.13 58.10
CA ARG A 243 -38.23 -16.49 58.49
C ARG A 243 -39.42 -17.45 58.53
N LEU A 244 -39.48 -18.43 57.62
CA LEU A 244 -40.49 -19.50 57.63
C LEU A 244 -40.41 -20.35 58.91
N THR A 245 -39.19 -20.67 59.35
CA THR A 245 -38.94 -21.48 60.54
C THR A 245 -39.32 -20.74 61.83
N GLU A 246 -39.09 -19.42 61.87
CA GLU A 246 -39.43 -18.56 63.02
C GLU A 246 -40.94 -18.30 63.17
N HIS A 247 -41.68 -18.22 62.06
CA HIS A 247 -43.13 -17.94 62.07
C HIS A 247 -44.01 -19.19 62.22
N ALA A 248 -43.52 -20.38 61.84
CA ALA A 248 -44.23 -21.64 62.03
C ALA A 248 -44.45 -22.01 63.52
N ALA A 249 -43.66 -21.44 64.43
CA ALA A 249 -43.71 -21.75 65.86
C ALA A 249 -44.83 -21.04 66.65
N ARG A 250 -45.56 -20.05 66.09
CA ARG A 250 -46.43 -19.18 66.91
C ARG A 250 -47.93 -19.11 66.55
N GLN A 251 -48.39 -19.63 65.41
CA GLN A 251 -49.84 -19.59 65.11
C GLN A 251 -50.19 -20.61 64.03
N SER A 252 -50.60 -21.80 64.48
CA SER A 252 -50.74 -23.01 63.65
C SER A 252 -52.05 -23.03 62.85
N GLU A 253 -52.01 -23.67 61.67
CA GLU A 253 -53.05 -23.79 60.62
C GLU A 253 -53.26 -22.58 59.70
N GLN A 254 -53.90 -21.49 60.14
CA GLN A 254 -54.45 -20.49 59.19
C GLN A 254 -53.38 -19.65 58.47
N VAL A 255 -52.24 -19.40 59.11
CA VAL A 255 -51.08 -18.70 58.50
C VAL A 255 -50.31 -19.62 57.55
N PHE A 256 -50.32 -20.93 57.82
CA PHE A 256 -49.64 -21.93 57.01
C PHE A 256 -50.34 -22.13 55.67
N GLU A 257 -51.67 -22.22 55.68
CA GLU A 257 -52.48 -22.33 54.46
C GLU A 257 -52.33 -21.09 53.56
N GLN A 258 -52.29 -19.89 54.16
CA GLN A 258 -52.04 -18.64 53.43
C GLN A 258 -50.60 -18.53 52.88
N LEU A 259 -49.59 -19.02 53.60
CA LEU A 259 -48.20 -19.01 53.14
C LEU A 259 -47.95 -20.02 52.04
N VAL A 260 -48.50 -21.24 52.16
CA VAL A 260 -48.45 -22.27 51.11
C VAL A 260 -49.16 -21.77 49.85
N GLY A 261 -50.35 -21.17 49.99
CA GLY A 261 -51.09 -20.58 48.87
C GLY A 261 -50.34 -19.42 48.21
N LYS A 262 -49.76 -18.51 49.00
CA LYS A 262 -48.93 -17.40 48.46
C LYS A 262 -47.65 -17.89 47.81
N PHE A 263 -47.00 -18.91 48.36
CA PHE A 263 -45.76 -19.46 47.83
C PHE A 263 -46.00 -20.22 46.51
N ALA A 264 -47.06 -21.03 46.45
CA ALA A 264 -47.50 -21.69 45.21
C ALA A 264 -47.81 -20.66 44.11
N ALA A 265 -48.57 -19.60 44.44
CA ALA A 265 -48.85 -18.52 43.51
C ALA A 265 -47.58 -17.77 43.06
N HIS A 266 -46.59 -17.59 43.94
CA HIS A 266 -45.33 -16.93 43.59
C HIS A 266 -44.44 -17.82 42.71
N PHE A 267 -44.44 -19.12 42.94
CA PHE A 267 -43.73 -20.10 42.09
C PHE A 267 -44.36 -20.23 40.71
N GLU A 268 -45.69 -20.24 40.64
CA GLU A 268 -46.45 -20.24 39.37
C GLU A 268 -46.20 -18.94 38.59
N ALA A 269 -46.18 -17.79 39.28
CA ALA A 269 -45.82 -16.50 38.69
C ALA A 269 -44.35 -16.45 38.20
N LEU A 270 -43.41 -17.04 38.95
CA LEU A 270 -42.01 -17.17 38.52
C LEU A 270 -41.86 -18.09 37.31
N GLY A 271 -42.55 -19.22 37.29
CA GLY A 271 -42.54 -20.16 36.16
C GLY A 271 -43.09 -19.54 34.88
N THR A 272 -44.22 -18.85 34.97
CA THR A 272 -44.83 -18.12 33.84
C THR A 272 -43.95 -16.95 33.37
N THR A 273 -43.39 -16.16 34.28
CA THR A 273 -42.50 -15.04 33.91
C THR A 273 -41.20 -15.54 33.27
N LEU A 274 -40.64 -16.66 33.75
CA LEU A 274 -39.44 -17.26 33.17
C LEU A 274 -39.73 -17.86 31.79
N ALA A 275 -40.88 -18.53 31.62
CA ALA A 275 -41.34 -19.05 30.34
C ALA A 275 -41.54 -17.93 29.31
N ASP A 276 -42.19 -16.83 29.68
CA ASP A 276 -42.37 -15.66 28.80
C ASP A 276 -41.04 -15.01 28.40
N ARG A 277 -40.10 -14.88 29.36
CA ARG A 277 -38.76 -14.34 29.07
C ARG A 277 -37.96 -15.25 28.15
N LEU A 278 -37.98 -16.56 28.39
CA LEU A 278 -37.32 -17.53 27.52
C LEU A 278 -37.91 -17.49 26.11
N ASP A 279 -39.25 -17.52 25.97
CA ASP A 279 -39.92 -17.48 24.67
C ASP A 279 -39.61 -16.18 23.91
N SER A 280 -39.60 -15.03 24.60
CA SER A 280 -39.22 -13.75 24.01
C SER A 280 -37.76 -13.74 23.52
N SER A 281 -36.86 -14.36 24.28
CA SER A 281 -35.43 -14.43 23.95
C SER A 281 -35.18 -15.38 22.77
N THR A 282 -35.90 -16.50 22.70
CA THR A 282 -35.85 -17.45 21.57
C THR A 282 -36.35 -16.82 20.28
N ARG A 283 -37.42 -16.02 20.35
CA ARG A 283 -37.92 -15.24 19.21
C ARG A 283 -36.90 -14.20 18.75
N ALA A 284 -36.26 -13.48 19.67
CA ALA A 284 -35.21 -12.51 19.34
C ALA A 284 -33.96 -13.17 18.71
N LEU A 285 -33.54 -14.32 19.23
CA LEU A 285 -32.44 -15.11 18.66
C LEU A 285 -32.75 -15.61 17.25
N THR A 286 -33.97 -16.11 17.04
CA THR A 286 -34.41 -16.59 15.72
C THR A 286 -34.43 -15.45 14.70
N GLN A 287 -34.97 -14.28 15.07
CA GLN A 287 -34.94 -13.09 14.21
C GLN A 287 -33.52 -12.62 13.89
N THR A 288 -32.60 -12.74 14.84
CA THR A 288 -31.19 -12.38 14.63
C THR A 288 -30.51 -13.34 13.65
N ILE A 289 -30.80 -14.65 13.74
CA ILE A 289 -30.29 -15.67 12.81
C ILE A 289 -30.87 -15.45 11.41
N ASP A 290 -32.17 -15.18 11.28
CA ASP A 290 -32.80 -14.90 10.00
C ASP A 290 -32.20 -13.63 9.36
N TYR A 291 -31.99 -12.57 10.15
CA TYR A 291 -31.32 -11.34 9.70
C TYR A 291 -29.87 -11.58 9.24
N LEU A 292 -29.11 -12.40 9.98
CA LEU A 292 -27.75 -12.79 9.61
C LEU A 292 -27.72 -13.58 8.31
N GLY A 293 -28.64 -14.54 8.14
CA GLY A 293 -28.79 -15.32 6.91
C GLY A 293 -29.10 -14.43 5.72
N GLU A 294 -30.02 -13.48 5.86
CA GLU A 294 -30.38 -12.53 4.82
C GLU A 294 -29.22 -11.58 4.47
N LYS A 295 -28.46 -11.10 5.47
CA LYS A 295 -27.28 -10.26 5.22
C LYS A 295 -26.13 -11.00 4.56
N LEU A 296 -25.90 -12.26 4.91
CA LEU A 296 -24.91 -13.11 4.26
C LEU A 296 -25.28 -13.39 2.79
N ALA A 297 -26.56 -13.65 2.51
CA ALA A 297 -27.06 -13.81 1.14
C ALA A 297 -26.86 -12.52 0.32
N GLN A 298 -27.24 -11.36 0.88
CA GLN A 298 -27.04 -10.08 0.22
C GLN A 298 -25.56 -9.79 -0.06
N GLN A 299 -24.68 -10.06 0.91
CA GLN A 299 -23.24 -9.87 0.74
C GLN A 299 -22.66 -10.81 -0.32
N ALA A 300 -23.15 -12.05 -0.41
CA ALA A 300 -22.76 -13.01 -1.43
C ALA A 300 -23.12 -12.52 -2.84
N ASP A 301 -24.33 -11.98 -3.01
CA ASP A 301 -24.80 -11.40 -4.27
C ASP A 301 -23.97 -10.18 -4.69
N GLU A 302 -23.70 -9.25 -3.77
CA GLU A 302 -22.84 -8.09 -4.04
C GLU A 302 -21.40 -8.51 -4.42
N HIS A 303 -20.85 -9.53 -3.76
CA HIS A 303 -19.54 -10.06 -4.10
C HIS A 303 -19.53 -10.72 -5.49
N HIS A 304 -20.60 -11.44 -5.84
CA HIS A 304 -20.76 -12.05 -7.15
C HIS A 304 -20.77 -11.00 -8.25
N GLU A 305 -21.51 -9.90 -8.06
CA GLU A 305 -21.58 -8.81 -9.03
C GLU A 305 -20.22 -8.12 -9.23
N ARG A 306 -19.48 -7.86 -8.14
CA ARG A 306 -18.09 -7.37 -8.22
C ARG A 306 -17.17 -8.35 -8.96
N MET A 307 -17.39 -9.66 -8.79
CA MET A 307 -16.59 -10.67 -9.47
C MET A 307 -16.79 -10.65 -10.99
N VAL A 308 -18.05 -10.50 -11.42
CA VAL A 308 -18.39 -10.33 -12.82
C VAL A 308 -17.71 -9.08 -13.39
N GLN A 309 -17.69 -7.96 -12.65
CA GLN A 309 -16.96 -6.75 -13.08
C GLN A 309 -15.44 -6.97 -13.20
N ILE A 310 -14.82 -7.65 -12.23
CA ILE A 310 -13.38 -7.97 -12.29
C ILE A 310 -13.07 -8.83 -13.52
N ARG A 311 -13.93 -9.81 -13.82
CA ARG A 311 -13.80 -10.65 -15.02
C ARG A 311 -13.86 -9.82 -16.31
N GLU A 312 -14.83 -8.91 -16.40
CA GLU A 312 -15.01 -8.01 -17.54
C GLU A 312 -13.78 -7.10 -17.75
N LEU A 313 -13.32 -6.42 -16.69
CA LEU A 313 -12.17 -5.52 -16.73
C LEU A 313 -10.87 -6.26 -17.09
N THR A 314 -10.66 -7.43 -16.51
CA THR A 314 -9.47 -8.25 -16.79
C THR A 314 -9.50 -8.78 -18.22
N SER A 315 -10.67 -9.20 -18.72
CA SER A 315 -10.84 -9.62 -20.11
C SER A 315 -10.55 -8.48 -21.08
N GLN A 316 -11.00 -7.25 -20.78
CA GLN A 316 -10.68 -6.07 -21.58
C GLN A 316 -9.17 -5.77 -21.60
N GLN A 317 -8.48 -5.92 -20.47
CA GLN A 317 -7.01 -5.75 -20.42
C GLN A 317 -6.27 -6.75 -21.31
N VAL A 318 -6.62 -8.05 -21.23
CA VAL A 318 -6.04 -9.09 -22.09
C VAL A 318 -6.33 -8.80 -23.56
N GLN A 319 -7.53 -8.31 -23.87
CA GLN A 319 -7.91 -7.95 -25.23
C GLN A 319 -7.12 -6.74 -25.77
N LEU A 320 -6.96 -5.68 -24.98
CA LEU A 320 -6.12 -4.53 -25.33
C LEU A 320 -4.67 -4.94 -25.58
N LEU A 321 -4.11 -5.80 -24.72
CA LEU A 321 -2.76 -6.34 -24.90
C LEU A 321 -2.65 -7.13 -26.21
N SER A 322 -3.64 -7.99 -26.49
CA SER A 322 -3.69 -8.78 -27.72
C SER A 322 -3.85 -7.93 -28.99
N GLN A 323 -4.42 -6.73 -28.88
CA GLN A 323 -4.62 -5.82 -30.01
C GLN A 323 -3.37 -4.98 -30.31
N HIS A 324 -2.64 -4.55 -29.28
CA HIS A 324 -1.54 -3.60 -29.44
C HIS A 324 -0.17 -4.25 -29.68
N LEU A 325 0.08 -5.43 -29.12
CA LEU A 325 1.37 -6.12 -29.31
C LEU A 325 1.67 -6.48 -30.78
N PRO A 326 0.72 -7.03 -31.58
CA PRO A 326 0.96 -7.34 -32.98
C PRO A 326 1.37 -6.12 -33.80
N ALA A 327 0.83 -4.94 -33.49
CA ALA A 327 1.18 -3.70 -34.17
C ALA A 327 2.62 -3.23 -33.86
N VAL A 328 3.18 -3.64 -32.72
CA VAL A 328 4.59 -3.37 -32.39
C VAL A 328 5.50 -4.32 -33.14
N VAL A 329 5.15 -5.62 -33.19
CA VAL A 329 5.88 -6.64 -33.96
C VAL A 329 5.94 -6.25 -35.45
N ASP A 330 4.79 -5.93 -36.05
CA ASP A 330 4.68 -5.53 -37.46
C ASP A 330 5.51 -4.26 -37.81
N ARG A 331 5.56 -3.29 -36.90
CA ARG A 331 6.40 -2.08 -37.07
C ARG A 331 7.89 -2.39 -36.99
N LEU A 332 8.28 -3.32 -36.13
CA LEU A 332 9.67 -3.74 -36.01
C LEU A 332 10.09 -4.60 -37.21
N GLU A 333 9.23 -5.51 -37.68
CA GLU A 333 9.43 -6.29 -38.90
C GLU A 333 9.62 -5.36 -40.12
N THR A 334 8.78 -4.33 -40.26
CA THR A 334 8.93 -3.31 -41.30
C THR A 334 10.27 -2.54 -41.19
N ALA A 335 10.74 -2.26 -39.98
CA ALA A 335 12.02 -1.58 -39.76
C ALA A 335 13.21 -2.49 -40.11
N THR A 336 13.14 -3.77 -39.75
CA THR A 336 14.13 -4.79 -40.11
C THR A 336 14.22 -4.99 -41.61
N GLY A 337 13.08 -5.07 -42.32
CA GLY A 337 13.07 -5.16 -43.79
C GLY A 337 13.72 -3.96 -44.48
N ARG A 338 13.56 -2.74 -43.93
CA ARG A 338 14.26 -1.55 -44.44
C ARG A 338 15.77 -1.58 -44.17
N LEU A 339 16.19 -2.14 -43.05
CA LEU A 339 17.62 -2.29 -42.72
C LEU A 339 18.28 -3.31 -43.64
N ASP A 340 17.59 -4.41 -43.94
CA ASP A 340 18.03 -5.40 -44.92
C ASP A 340 18.15 -4.77 -46.32
N GLU A 341 17.15 -4.00 -46.75
CA GLU A 341 17.20 -3.27 -48.04
C GLU A 341 18.41 -2.31 -48.13
N VAL A 342 18.73 -1.60 -47.03
CA VAL A 342 19.93 -0.75 -46.95
C VAL A 342 21.21 -1.59 -47.01
N GLY A 343 21.27 -2.72 -46.30
CA GLY A 343 22.40 -3.66 -46.36
C GLY A 343 22.66 -4.15 -47.78
N GLN A 344 21.61 -4.55 -48.49
CA GLN A 344 21.67 -5.00 -49.88
C GLN A 344 22.10 -3.90 -50.86
N GLN A 345 21.82 -2.62 -50.59
CA GLN A 345 22.26 -1.50 -51.42
C GLN A 345 23.72 -1.08 -51.16
N LEU A 346 24.26 -1.33 -49.97
CA LEU A 346 25.64 -0.98 -49.63
C LEU A 346 26.68 -1.91 -50.27
N VAL A 347 26.32 -3.18 -50.51
CA VAL A 347 27.19 -4.15 -51.22
C VAL A 347 27.54 -3.68 -52.63
N PRO A 348 26.59 -3.40 -53.54
CA PRO A 348 26.90 -2.89 -54.87
C PRO A 348 27.53 -1.50 -54.85
N ALA A 349 27.20 -0.65 -53.87
CA ALA A 349 27.87 0.64 -53.70
C ALA A 349 29.37 0.48 -53.37
N ALA A 350 29.72 -0.51 -52.54
CA ALA A 350 31.11 -0.85 -52.27
C ALA A 350 31.83 -1.42 -53.49
N GLU A 351 31.15 -2.24 -54.30
CA GLU A 351 31.71 -2.73 -55.57
C GLU A 351 31.96 -1.59 -56.57
N HIS A 352 31.05 -0.62 -56.68
CA HIS A 352 31.23 0.57 -57.50
C HIS A 352 32.38 1.46 -57.00
N LEU A 353 32.52 1.64 -55.68
CA LEU A 353 33.66 2.36 -55.10
C LEU A 353 34.99 1.65 -55.37
N ARG A 354 35.01 0.32 -55.30
CA ARG A 354 36.19 -0.48 -55.63
C ARG A 354 36.58 -0.33 -57.10
N ALA A 355 35.61 -0.46 -58.01
CA ALA A 355 35.84 -0.25 -59.45
C ALA A 355 36.30 1.17 -59.78
N THR A 356 35.75 2.18 -59.07
CA THR A 356 36.18 3.58 -59.21
C THR A 356 37.61 3.76 -58.72
N SER A 357 37.96 3.16 -57.58
CA SER A 357 39.33 3.19 -57.02
C SER A 357 40.34 2.54 -57.98
N GLU A 358 40.01 1.38 -58.54
CA GLU A 358 40.83 0.70 -59.56
C GLU A 358 41.01 1.56 -60.82
N SER A 359 39.93 2.20 -61.29
CA SER A 359 39.98 3.12 -62.44
C SER A 359 40.82 4.37 -62.14
N PHE A 360 40.73 4.91 -60.93
CA PHE A 360 41.48 6.08 -60.50
C PHE A 360 42.97 5.76 -60.35
N ALA A 361 43.30 4.60 -59.77
CA ALA A 361 44.67 4.09 -59.69
C ALA A 361 45.26 3.90 -61.09
N SER A 362 44.52 3.26 -62.01
CA SER A 362 44.95 3.08 -63.40
C SER A 362 45.13 4.42 -64.13
N THR A 363 44.26 5.40 -63.89
CA THR A 363 44.37 6.75 -64.46
C THR A 363 45.58 7.49 -63.88
N SER A 364 45.83 7.36 -62.58
CA SER A 364 46.98 7.94 -61.90
C SER A 364 48.31 7.39 -62.44
N THR A 365 48.39 6.07 -62.67
CA THR A 365 49.57 5.45 -63.31
C THR A 365 49.76 5.96 -64.73
N THR A 366 48.70 6.00 -65.54
CA THR A 366 48.77 6.49 -66.93
C THR A 366 49.15 7.97 -66.99
N PHE A 367 48.63 8.77 -66.05
CA PHE A 367 48.99 10.17 -65.90
C PHE A 367 50.45 10.29 -65.49
N GLY A 368 50.93 9.52 -64.50
CA GLY A 368 52.34 9.42 -64.13
C GLY A 368 53.25 9.09 -65.32
N ASP A 369 52.90 8.10 -66.13
CA ASP A 369 53.66 7.72 -67.34
C ASP A 369 53.69 8.82 -68.43
N LEU A 370 52.59 9.57 -68.58
CA LEU A 370 52.49 10.74 -69.48
C LEU A 370 53.32 11.91 -68.95
N LEU A 371 53.31 12.10 -67.63
CA LEU A 371 54.05 13.12 -66.91
C LEU A 371 55.56 12.90 -66.99
N ASP A 372 56.02 11.65 -66.85
CA ASP A 372 57.42 11.23 -67.04
C ASP A 372 57.92 11.40 -68.48
N ARG A 373 57.02 11.46 -69.46
CA ARG A 373 57.33 11.79 -70.86
C ARG A 373 57.33 13.29 -71.15
N SER A 374 56.64 14.10 -70.33
CA SER A 374 56.49 15.56 -70.52
C SER A 374 57.61 16.39 -69.87
N THR A 375 58.37 15.80 -68.95
CA THR A 375 59.50 16.39 -68.20
C THR A 375 60.68 16.82 -69.07
N GLU A 376 60.69 16.51 -70.37
CA GLU A 376 61.75 16.91 -71.29
C GLU A 376 61.67 18.41 -71.70
N THR A 377 60.64 19.18 -71.28
CA THR A 377 60.45 20.55 -71.84
C THR A 377 60.23 21.75 -70.90
N LEU A 378 59.78 21.69 -69.62
CA LEU A 378 59.57 22.91 -68.80
C LEU A 378 59.61 22.72 -67.25
N ASP A 379 60.52 23.42 -66.55
CA ASP A 379 60.79 23.33 -65.09
C ASP A 379 59.71 23.89 -64.14
N SER A 380 58.75 24.70 -64.60
CA SER A 380 57.68 25.24 -63.73
C SER A 380 56.46 24.32 -63.65
N VAL A 381 56.31 23.40 -64.61
CA VAL A 381 55.20 22.44 -64.66
C VAL A 381 55.43 21.33 -63.63
N THR A 382 56.69 20.95 -63.36
CA THR A 382 57.11 19.87 -62.46
C THR A 382 56.63 20.03 -61.01
N ALA A 383 56.54 21.26 -60.47
CA ALA A 383 56.09 21.48 -59.09
C ALA A 383 54.56 21.32 -58.94
N GLN A 384 53.78 21.91 -59.85
CA GLN A 384 52.31 21.71 -59.89
C GLN A 384 51.95 20.25 -60.21
N GLN A 385 52.79 19.60 -61.02
CA GLN A 385 52.69 18.20 -61.43
C GLN A 385 52.95 17.23 -60.26
N ALA A 386 53.99 17.47 -59.45
CA ALA A 386 54.24 16.68 -58.24
C ALA A 386 53.07 16.77 -57.23
N GLN A 387 52.52 17.98 -57.06
CA GLN A 387 51.36 18.20 -56.19
C GLN A 387 50.09 17.49 -56.69
N ALA A 388 49.88 17.42 -58.01
CA ALA A 388 48.78 16.69 -58.62
C ALA A 388 48.90 15.17 -58.38
N THR A 389 50.11 14.60 -58.56
CA THR A 389 50.37 13.17 -58.28
C THR A 389 50.12 12.83 -56.82
N THR A 390 50.63 13.62 -55.88
CA THR A 390 50.36 13.42 -54.43
C THR A 390 48.88 13.55 -54.09
N SER A 391 48.15 14.44 -54.76
CA SER A 391 46.70 14.57 -54.56
C SER A 391 45.92 13.37 -55.09
N LEU A 392 46.34 12.80 -56.24
CA LEU A 392 45.73 11.59 -56.81
C LEU A 392 46.01 10.34 -55.96
N GLU A 393 47.23 10.20 -55.43
CA GLU A 393 47.58 9.16 -54.46
C GLU A 393 46.73 9.28 -53.19
N GLY A 394 46.59 10.49 -52.66
CA GLY A 394 45.76 10.75 -51.47
C GLY A 394 44.27 10.48 -51.71
N LEU A 395 43.73 10.73 -52.91
CA LEU A 395 42.35 10.38 -53.27
C LEU A 395 42.17 8.87 -53.40
N THR A 396 43.13 8.17 -53.99
CA THR A 396 43.12 6.70 -54.13
C THR A 396 43.12 6.02 -52.76
N GLU A 397 43.96 6.51 -51.83
CA GLU A 397 44.00 6.02 -50.45
C GLU A 397 42.66 6.25 -49.73
N ARG A 398 42.08 7.45 -49.84
CA ARG A 398 40.77 7.77 -49.25
C ARG A 398 39.64 6.93 -49.81
N LEU A 399 39.62 6.67 -51.13
CA LEU A 399 38.66 5.78 -51.77
C LEU A 399 38.80 4.33 -51.30
N GLY A 400 40.04 3.86 -51.10
CA GLY A 400 40.32 2.55 -50.50
C GLY A 400 39.75 2.42 -49.08
N VAL A 401 40.03 3.41 -48.22
CA VAL A 401 39.49 3.45 -46.85
C VAL A 401 37.96 3.51 -46.85
N LEU A 402 37.36 4.33 -47.71
CA LEU A 402 35.91 4.45 -47.84
C LEU A 402 35.27 3.13 -48.30
N THR A 403 35.89 2.42 -49.23
CA THR A 403 35.44 1.11 -49.71
C THR A 403 35.42 0.09 -48.56
N VAL A 404 36.52 -0.03 -47.81
CA VAL A 404 36.61 -0.93 -46.64
C VAL A 404 35.59 -0.55 -45.57
N SER A 405 35.42 0.75 -45.30
CA SER A 405 34.43 1.23 -44.35
C SER A 405 32.99 0.91 -44.78
N THR A 406 32.69 0.99 -46.08
CA THR A 406 31.36 0.71 -46.63
C THR A 406 31.04 -0.78 -46.57
N VAL A 407 32.00 -1.65 -46.91
CA VAL A 407 31.88 -3.11 -46.74
C VAL A 407 31.68 -3.48 -45.28
N SER A 408 32.47 -2.88 -44.37
CA SER A 408 32.32 -3.12 -42.93
C SER A 408 30.97 -2.64 -42.38
N ALA A 409 30.45 -1.52 -42.87
CA ALA A 409 29.12 -1.03 -42.51
C ALA A 409 28.01 -1.97 -43.01
N ALA A 410 28.11 -2.46 -44.25
CA ALA A 410 27.16 -3.43 -44.80
C ALA A 410 27.11 -4.71 -43.96
N ALA A 411 28.27 -5.29 -43.62
CA ALA A 411 28.34 -6.50 -42.80
C ALA A 411 27.79 -6.31 -41.37
N LYS A 412 27.94 -5.11 -40.79
CA LYS A 412 27.38 -4.79 -39.46
C LYS A 412 25.86 -4.61 -39.51
N ILE A 413 25.33 -4.02 -40.58
CA ILE A 413 23.89 -3.84 -40.78
C ILE A 413 23.23 -5.20 -41.02
N ASP A 414 23.82 -6.05 -41.84
CA ASP A 414 23.39 -7.43 -42.09
C ASP A 414 23.35 -8.26 -40.79
N GLY A 415 24.44 -8.24 -40.01
CA GLY A 415 24.47 -8.91 -38.70
C GLY A 415 23.48 -8.33 -37.68
N ALA A 416 23.19 -7.03 -37.72
CA ALA A 416 22.17 -6.41 -36.87
C ALA A 416 20.75 -6.77 -37.31
N ALA A 417 20.50 -6.88 -38.62
CA ALA A 417 19.22 -7.30 -39.18
C ALA A 417 18.91 -8.75 -38.80
N GLY A 418 19.88 -9.67 -38.94
CA GLY A 418 19.70 -11.07 -38.53
C GLY A 418 19.43 -11.24 -37.02
N LEU A 419 20.14 -10.50 -36.16
CA LEU A 419 19.88 -10.51 -34.72
C LEU A 419 18.49 -9.93 -34.35
N LEU A 420 18.02 -8.94 -35.12
CA LEU A 420 16.69 -8.38 -34.95
C LEU A 420 15.60 -9.34 -35.41
N GLU A 421 15.82 -10.06 -36.51
CA GLU A 421 14.92 -11.09 -37.04
C GLU A 421 14.77 -12.25 -36.04
N ASP A 422 15.89 -12.81 -35.55
CA ASP A 422 15.89 -13.84 -34.50
C ASP A 422 15.19 -13.35 -33.21
N GLY A 423 15.42 -12.08 -32.85
CA GLY A 423 14.79 -11.45 -31.70
C GLY A 423 13.28 -11.25 -31.87
N LEU A 424 12.82 -10.94 -33.08
CA LEU A 424 11.40 -10.77 -33.40
C LEU A 424 10.65 -12.10 -33.39
N ASP A 425 11.25 -13.15 -33.94
CA ASP A 425 10.71 -14.51 -33.86
C ASP A 425 10.58 -14.99 -32.41
N GLY A 426 11.62 -14.73 -31.60
CA GLY A 426 11.57 -15.00 -30.15
C GLY A 426 10.48 -14.20 -29.43
N LEU A 427 10.26 -12.95 -29.84
CA LEU A 427 9.25 -12.08 -29.24
C LEU A 427 7.82 -12.49 -29.61
N ASP A 428 7.55 -12.88 -30.86
CA ASP A 428 6.25 -13.44 -31.27
C ASP A 428 5.94 -14.75 -30.52
N GLN A 429 6.92 -15.64 -30.40
CA GLN A 429 6.74 -16.89 -29.66
C GLN A 429 6.47 -16.65 -28.17
N GLN A 430 7.22 -15.74 -27.54
CA GLN A 430 7.04 -15.37 -26.14
C GLN A 430 5.73 -14.61 -25.90
N GLN A 431 5.28 -13.80 -26.86
CA GLN A 431 3.97 -13.14 -26.80
C GLN A 431 2.84 -14.17 -26.78
N ARG A 432 2.87 -15.16 -27.68
CA ARG A 432 1.81 -16.18 -27.77
C ARG A 432 1.75 -17.03 -26.50
N SER A 433 2.91 -17.42 -25.97
CA SER A 433 2.97 -18.18 -24.73
C SER A 433 2.50 -17.37 -23.52
N LEU A 434 2.85 -16.09 -23.42
CA LEU A 434 2.40 -15.20 -22.35
C LEU A 434 0.89 -14.95 -22.40
N LEU A 435 0.31 -14.73 -23.59
CA LEU A 435 -1.14 -14.59 -23.76
C LEU A 435 -1.90 -15.88 -23.41
N ALA A 436 -1.34 -17.05 -23.76
CA ALA A 436 -1.90 -18.34 -23.39
C ALA A 436 -1.84 -18.56 -21.87
N ALA A 437 -0.68 -18.32 -21.25
CA ALA A 437 -0.48 -18.45 -19.81
C ALA A 437 -1.37 -17.49 -19.01
N MET A 438 -1.53 -16.23 -19.46
CA MET A 438 -2.45 -15.29 -18.81
C MET A 438 -3.90 -15.76 -18.87
N ARG A 439 -4.37 -16.28 -20.01
CA ARG A 439 -5.74 -16.81 -20.13
C ARG A 439 -5.94 -18.01 -19.23
N GLU A 440 -4.99 -18.93 -19.20
CA GLU A 440 -5.03 -20.12 -18.35
C GLU A 440 -5.01 -19.76 -16.86
N GLN A 441 -4.10 -18.88 -16.45
CA GLN A 441 -4.02 -18.39 -15.06
C GLN A 441 -5.30 -17.64 -14.66
N GLN A 442 -5.87 -16.83 -15.55
CA GLN A 442 -7.12 -16.13 -15.30
C GLN A 442 -8.29 -17.11 -15.10
N ASP A 443 -8.42 -18.10 -15.97
CA ASP A 443 -9.50 -19.09 -15.89
C ASP A 443 -9.38 -19.94 -14.61
N SER A 444 -8.16 -20.36 -14.29
CA SER A 444 -7.85 -21.09 -13.05
C SER A 444 -8.15 -20.26 -11.80
N TYR A 445 -7.71 -19.00 -11.76
CA TYR A 445 -7.95 -18.12 -10.62
C TYR A 445 -9.44 -17.84 -10.40
N LEU A 446 -10.17 -17.50 -11.47
CA LEU A 446 -11.61 -17.22 -11.38
C LEU A 446 -12.40 -18.46 -10.98
N THR A 447 -12.03 -19.63 -11.49
CA THR A 447 -12.66 -20.90 -11.12
C THR A 447 -12.38 -21.25 -9.67
N GLY A 448 -11.11 -21.20 -9.23
CA GLY A 448 -10.74 -21.50 -7.85
C GLY A 448 -11.36 -20.54 -6.84
N LEU A 449 -11.48 -19.25 -7.18
CA LEU A 449 -12.14 -18.27 -6.32
C LEU A 449 -13.64 -18.53 -6.19
N ARG A 450 -14.29 -18.92 -7.30
CA ARG A 450 -15.71 -19.30 -7.30
C ARG A 450 -15.93 -20.55 -6.44
N GLU A 451 -15.13 -21.58 -6.63
CA GLU A 451 -15.20 -22.83 -5.85
C GLU A 451 -15.02 -22.55 -4.36
N HIS A 452 -14.00 -21.77 -3.98
CA HIS A 452 -13.75 -21.43 -2.59
C HIS A 452 -14.89 -20.61 -1.95
N GLN A 453 -15.50 -19.69 -2.73
CA GLN A 453 -16.65 -18.93 -2.28
C GLN A 453 -17.89 -19.82 -2.07
N GLU A 454 -18.18 -20.70 -3.03
CA GLU A 454 -19.31 -21.63 -2.96
C GLU A 454 -19.15 -22.60 -1.78
N GLU A 455 -17.92 -23.09 -1.55
CA GLU A 455 -17.57 -23.92 -0.39
C GLU A 455 -17.75 -23.17 0.93
N SER A 456 -17.23 -21.94 1.03
CA SER A 456 -17.35 -21.11 2.23
C SER A 456 -18.81 -20.78 2.56
N LEU A 457 -19.62 -20.36 1.57
CA LEU A 457 -21.05 -20.08 1.79
C LEU A 457 -21.82 -21.33 2.25
N THR A 458 -21.50 -22.48 1.65
CA THR A 458 -22.10 -23.76 2.04
C THR A 458 -21.69 -24.15 3.47
N ALA A 459 -20.42 -23.96 3.84
CA ALA A 459 -19.92 -24.23 5.18
C ALA A 459 -20.60 -23.33 6.22
N LEU A 460 -20.69 -22.04 5.96
CA LEU A 460 -21.29 -21.05 6.86
C LEU A 460 -22.79 -21.31 7.06
N THR A 461 -23.50 -21.64 5.98
CA THR A 461 -24.93 -22.04 6.04
C THR A 461 -25.10 -23.27 6.91
N ARG A 462 -24.25 -24.29 6.71
CA ARG A 462 -24.29 -25.54 7.49
C ARG A 462 -24.00 -25.30 8.97
N GLU A 463 -23.09 -24.40 9.29
CA GLU A 463 -22.74 -24.04 10.67
C GLU A 463 -23.89 -23.29 11.37
N ILE A 464 -24.54 -22.36 10.67
CA ILE A 464 -25.74 -21.65 11.16
C ILE A 464 -26.88 -22.65 11.44
N ASP A 465 -27.12 -23.59 10.53
CA ASP A 465 -28.19 -24.58 10.69
C ASP A 465 -27.89 -25.58 11.84
N GLY A 466 -26.61 -25.95 11.98
CA GLY A 466 -26.12 -26.75 13.11
C GLY A 466 -26.28 -26.04 14.45
N PHE A 467 -25.98 -24.74 14.50
CA PHE A 467 -26.18 -23.90 15.68
C PHE A 467 -27.67 -23.78 16.04
N ARG A 468 -28.55 -23.54 15.05
CA ARG A 468 -30.00 -23.49 15.23
C ARG A 468 -30.55 -24.78 15.83
N THR A 469 -30.10 -25.92 15.30
CA THR A 469 -30.52 -27.24 15.79
C THR A 469 -30.04 -27.49 17.22
N SER A 470 -28.79 -27.14 17.51
CA SER A 470 -28.19 -27.30 18.85
C SER A 470 -28.90 -26.45 19.90
N LEU A 471 -29.24 -25.20 19.56
CA LEU A 471 -30.04 -24.31 20.40
C LEU A 471 -31.42 -24.90 20.70
N SER A 472 -32.12 -25.38 19.68
CA SER A 472 -33.44 -26.00 19.84
C SER A 472 -33.39 -27.23 20.74
N SER A 473 -32.36 -28.08 20.57
CA SER A 473 -32.12 -29.25 21.41
C SER A 473 -31.87 -28.84 22.86
N TRP A 474 -30.98 -27.89 23.09
CA TRP A 474 -30.64 -27.40 24.43
C TRP A 474 -31.86 -26.80 25.14
N PHE A 475 -32.69 -26.03 24.44
CA PHE A 475 -33.92 -25.48 24.99
C PHE A 475 -34.91 -26.56 25.41
N THR A 476 -35.06 -27.60 24.59
CA THR A 476 -35.95 -28.72 24.88
C THR A 476 -35.46 -29.47 26.11
N GLU A 477 -34.17 -29.78 26.16
CA GLU A 477 -33.52 -30.50 27.26
C GLU A 477 -33.54 -29.71 28.57
N TYR A 478 -33.32 -28.39 28.50
CA TYR A 478 -33.42 -27.49 29.63
C TYR A 478 -34.86 -27.38 30.16
N SER A 479 -35.85 -27.21 29.28
CA SER A 479 -37.26 -27.16 29.66
C SER A 479 -37.69 -28.44 30.37
N GLU A 480 -37.35 -29.60 29.81
CA GLU A 480 -37.61 -30.90 30.43
C GLU A 480 -36.90 -31.03 31.79
N ALA A 481 -35.64 -30.60 31.88
CA ALA A 481 -34.89 -30.66 33.15
C ALA A 481 -35.54 -29.79 34.23
N VAL A 482 -35.97 -28.58 33.88
CA VAL A 482 -36.68 -27.66 34.79
C VAL A 482 -38.03 -28.23 35.21
N GLU A 483 -38.82 -28.78 34.29
CA GLU A 483 -40.11 -29.41 34.59
C GLU A 483 -39.93 -30.60 35.56
N ARG A 484 -38.95 -31.46 35.26
CA ARG A 484 -38.62 -32.63 36.07
C ARG A 484 -38.13 -32.25 37.46
N HIS A 485 -37.26 -31.25 37.58
CA HIS A 485 -36.80 -30.73 38.86
C HIS A 485 -37.94 -30.09 39.65
N THR A 486 -38.80 -29.32 39.00
CA THR A 486 -39.94 -28.65 39.65
C THR A 486 -40.90 -29.69 40.20
N THR A 487 -41.27 -30.69 39.39
CA THR A 487 -42.15 -31.79 39.80
C THR A 487 -41.56 -32.60 40.94
N SER A 488 -40.27 -32.95 40.85
CA SER A 488 -39.55 -33.68 41.90
C SER A 488 -39.54 -32.90 43.21
N ARG A 489 -39.18 -31.61 43.18
CA ARG A 489 -39.17 -30.77 44.39
C ARG A 489 -40.57 -30.56 44.96
N MET A 490 -41.60 -30.44 44.11
CA MET A 490 -42.99 -30.32 44.54
C MET A 490 -43.44 -31.59 45.25
N SER A 491 -43.09 -32.76 44.72
CA SER A 491 -43.36 -34.05 45.36
C SER A 491 -42.69 -34.17 46.73
N THR A 492 -41.37 -33.91 46.81
CA THR A 492 -40.62 -33.94 48.08
C THR A 492 -41.18 -32.93 49.09
N TRP A 493 -41.61 -31.77 48.62
CA TRP A 493 -42.25 -30.77 49.47
C TRP A 493 -43.61 -31.23 49.98
N ASN A 494 -44.44 -31.86 49.14
CA ASN A 494 -45.74 -32.38 49.54
C ASN A 494 -45.60 -33.51 50.58
N GLU A 495 -44.63 -34.39 50.37
CA GLU A 495 -44.30 -35.49 51.28
C GLU A 495 -43.79 -34.96 52.64
N SER A 496 -42.87 -33.99 52.61
CA SER A 496 -42.36 -33.34 53.83
C SER A 496 -43.45 -32.57 54.57
N THR A 497 -44.34 -31.89 53.84
CA THR A 497 -45.47 -31.15 54.43
C THR A 497 -46.47 -32.11 55.05
N SER A 498 -46.83 -33.21 54.36
CA SER A 498 -47.72 -34.24 54.90
C SER A 498 -47.13 -34.88 56.17
N ALA A 499 -45.84 -35.22 56.15
CA ALA A 499 -45.16 -35.79 57.32
C ALA A 499 -45.13 -34.83 58.50
N PHE A 500 -44.81 -33.55 58.26
CA PHE A 500 -44.85 -32.51 59.29
C PHE A 500 -46.25 -32.32 59.87
N THR A 501 -47.28 -32.30 59.02
CA THR A 501 -48.69 -32.15 59.44
C THR A 501 -49.16 -33.33 60.27
N SER A 502 -48.79 -34.56 59.88
CA SER A 502 -49.07 -35.77 60.67
C SER A 502 -48.38 -35.71 62.03
N THR A 503 -47.11 -35.31 62.07
CA THR A 503 -46.34 -35.21 63.31
C THR A 503 -46.94 -34.15 64.25
N MET A 504 -47.37 -33.01 63.70
CA MET A 504 -48.07 -31.97 64.46
C MET A 504 -49.42 -32.44 64.98
N LEU A 505 -50.19 -33.19 64.18
CA LEU A 505 -51.47 -33.77 64.60
C LEU A 505 -51.29 -34.77 65.75
N ASP A 506 -50.28 -35.62 65.67
CA ASP A 506 -49.97 -36.60 66.72
C ASP A 506 -49.49 -35.90 68.00
N ALA A 507 -48.67 -34.85 67.87
CA ALA A 507 -48.26 -34.02 69.00
C ALA A 507 -49.47 -33.30 69.65
N ALA A 508 -50.41 -32.78 68.85
CA ALA A 508 -51.63 -32.14 69.35
C ALA A 508 -52.55 -33.14 70.06
N LYS A 509 -52.70 -34.36 69.54
CA LYS A 509 -53.45 -35.45 70.20
C LYS A 509 -52.79 -35.86 71.52
N ALA A 510 -51.47 -35.98 71.55
CA ALA A 510 -50.73 -36.30 72.77
C ALA A 510 -50.91 -35.19 73.82
N LEU A 511 -50.82 -33.92 73.42
CA LEU A 511 -51.10 -32.79 74.31
C LEU A 511 -52.54 -32.81 74.81
N SER A 512 -53.52 -33.07 73.95
CA SER A 512 -54.93 -33.19 74.34
C SER A 512 -55.14 -34.31 75.36
N ALA A 513 -54.53 -35.48 75.14
CA ALA A 513 -54.60 -36.61 76.06
C ALA A 513 -53.95 -36.28 77.41
N THR A 514 -52.80 -35.59 77.42
CA THR A 514 -52.17 -35.15 78.68
C THR A 514 -53.02 -34.10 79.41
N VAL A 515 -53.71 -33.23 78.69
CA VAL A 515 -54.63 -32.25 79.30
C VAL A 515 -55.84 -32.96 79.91
N GLU A 516 -56.40 -33.95 79.23
CA GLU A 516 -57.52 -34.76 79.71
C GLU A 516 -57.12 -35.62 80.93
N GLU A 517 -55.89 -36.14 80.96
CA GLU A 517 -55.30 -36.85 82.09
C GLU A 517 -55.04 -35.91 83.29
N ILE A 518 -54.61 -34.68 83.05
CA ILE A 518 -54.48 -33.64 84.08
C ILE A 518 -55.87 -33.26 84.63
N ASP A 519 -56.88 -33.13 83.78
CA ASP A 519 -58.24 -32.77 84.19
C ASP A 519 -58.87 -33.88 85.04
N THR A 520 -58.74 -35.14 84.62
CA THR A 520 -59.18 -36.30 85.42
C THR A 520 -58.41 -36.44 86.74
N ALA A 521 -57.10 -36.17 86.76
CA ALA A 521 -56.32 -36.15 88.01
C ALA A 521 -56.75 -35.01 88.95
N LEU A 522 -57.12 -33.85 88.42
CA LEU A 522 -57.67 -32.72 89.18
C LEU A 522 -59.07 -33.04 89.73
N GLU A 523 -59.92 -33.72 88.97
CA GLU A 523 -61.23 -34.20 89.43
C GLU A 523 -61.12 -35.27 90.52
N ALA A 524 -60.15 -36.19 90.41
CA ALA A 524 -59.88 -37.21 91.43
C ALA A 524 -59.40 -36.57 92.75
N ARG A 525 -58.46 -35.61 92.69
CA ARG A 525 -58.04 -34.83 93.87
C ARG A 525 -59.18 -34.06 94.52
N ARG A 526 -60.09 -33.48 93.72
CA ARG A 526 -61.28 -32.80 94.24
C ARG A 526 -62.23 -33.75 94.96
N ARG A 527 -62.32 -35.02 94.55
CA ARG A 527 -63.11 -36.05 95.22
C ARG A 527 -62.48 -36.47 96.56
N ASP A 528 -61.17 -36.69 96.58
CA ASP A 528 -60.43 -37.05 97.80
C ASP A 528 -60.46 -35.91 98.85
N GLU A 529 -60.39 -34.65 98.43
CA GLU A 529 -60.54 -33.48 99.34
C GLU A 529 -61.95 -33.35 99.93
N VAL A 530 -62.99 -33.82 99.21
CA VAL A 530 -64.38 -33.83 99.70
C VAL A 530 -64.65 -35.01 100.65
N GLU A 531 -64.02 -36.17 100.42
CA GLU A 531 -64.11 -37.32 101.34
C GLU A 531 -63.27 -37.13 102.63
N ALA A 532 -62.17 -36.37 102.58
CA ALA A 532 -61.38 -36.05 103.78
C ALA A 532 -62.02 -34.96 104.67
N ALA A 533 -63.05 -34.25 104.17
CA ALA A 533 -63.78 -33.20 104.88
C ALA A 533 -65.13 -33.65 105.46
N ALA A 534 -65.53 -34.90 105.22
CA ALA A 534 -66.71 -35.56 105.80
C ALA A 534 -66.29 -36.51 106.92
#